data_AF-A0A372LE53-F1
#
_entry.id   AF-A0A372LE53-F1
#
_cell.length_a   1.000
_cell.length_b   1.000
_cell.length_c   1.000
_cell.angle_alpha   90.00
_cell.angle_beta   90.00
_cell.angle_gamma   90.00
#
_symmetry.space_group_name_H-M   'P 1'
#
loop_
_entity.id
_entity.type
_entity.pdbx_description
1 polymer ?
#
loop_
_entity_poly.entity_id
_entity_poly.type
_entity_poly.pdbx_seq_one_letter_code
_entity_poly.pdbx_strand_id
1 'polypeptide(L)' 'MFYPTYQSKKDQTVHIVKDQNQCLCGLKHNSFYELNRQDLRNIVFKQLDEVTCETCLKKVEKMQE' A
#
# COMPACT_ATOMS: atom_id res chain seq x y z
N MET A 1 -2.58 10.24 10.60
CA MET A 1 -1.25 9.64 10.32
C MET A 1 -1.10 9.46 8.81
N PHE A 2 0.09 9.72 8.26
CA PHE A 2 0.38 9.43 6.86
C PHE A 2 0.93 8.01 6.74
N TYR A 3 0.46 7.27 5.76
CA TYR A 3 0.89 5.90 5.51
C TYR A 3 1.52 5.81 4.12
N PRO A 4 2.59 5.02 3.95
CA PRO A 4 3.11 4.73 2.63
C PRO A 4 2.03 3.97 1.86
N THR A 5 1.61 4.52 0.73
CA THR A 5 0.57 3.95 -0.12
C THR A 5 1.09 3.70 -1.52
N TYR A 6 0.61 2.63 -2.13
CA TYR A 6 0.91 2.24 -3.49
C TYR A 6 -0.39 2.18 -4.29
N GLN A 7 -0.43 2.92 -5.39
CA GLN A 7 -1.54 2.84 -6.33
C GLN A 7 -1.30 1.70 -7.33
N SER A 8 -2.11 0.66 -7.23
CA SER A 8 -1.99 -0.48 -8.14
C SER A 8 -2.50 -0.11 -9.52
N LYS A 9 -1.65 -0.23 -10.55
CA LYS A 9 -2.05 0.01 -11.95
C LYS A 9 -3.12 -0.95 -12.46
N LYS A 10 -3.27 -2.13 -11.83
CA LYS A 10 -4.25 -3.14 -12.25
C LYS A 10 -5.68 -2.76 -11.89
N ASP A 11 -5.86 -2.19 -10.72
CA ASP A 11 -7.18 -1.96 -10.11
C ASP A 11 -7.46 -0.46 -9.91
N GLN A 12 -6.47 0.40 -10.19
CA GLN A 12 -6.42 1.83 -9.82
C GLN A 12 -6.62 2.13 -8.33
N THR A 13 -6.67 1.08 -7.51
CA THR A 13 -6.89 1.12 -6.08
C THR A 13 -5.62 1.51 -5.33
N VAL A 14 -5.78 2.35 -4.31
CA VAL A 14 -4.73 2.81 -3.41
C VAL A 14 -4.64 1.83 -2.25
N HIS A 15 -3.50 1.15 -2.14
CA HIS A 15 -3.20 0.19 -1.09
C HIS A 15 -2.20 0.78 -0.11
N ILE A 16 -2.23 0.35 1.14
CA ILE A 16 -1.20 0.71 2.12
C ILE A 16 -0.06 -0.29 2.03
N VAL A 17 1.15 0.20 1.83
CA VAL A 17 2.38 -0.60 1.82
C VAL A 17 2.70 -0.98 3.26
N LYS A 18 2.87 -2.28 3.50
CA LYS A 18 3.29 -2.80 4.81
C LYS A 18 4.80 -3.07 4.82
N ASP A 19 5.25 -3.76 3.77
CA ASP A 19 6.60 -4.27 3.60
C ASP A 19 7.08 -4.03 2.17
N GLN A 20 8.38 -4.23 1.94
CA GLN A 20 9.03 -4.01 0.64
C GLN A 20 8.35 -4.73 -0.55
N ASN A 21 7.70 -5.87 -0.31
CA ASN A 21 7.06 -6.66 -1.35
C ASN A 21 5.54 -6.82 -1.17
N GLN A 22 4.96 -6.30 -0.08
CA GLN A 22 3.57 -6.61 0.29
C GLN A 22 2.82 -5.42 0.89
N CYS A 23 1.58 -5.26 0.45
CA CYS A 23 0.62 -4.32 1.02
C CYS A 23 -0.12 -4.92 2.24
N LEU A 24 -0.72 -4.09 3.08
CA LEU A 24 -1.51 -4.54 4.24
C LEU A 24 -2.62 -5.52 3.84
N CYS A 25 -3.29 -5.29 2.72
CA CYS A 25 -4.31 -6.19 2.19
C CYS A 25 -3.80 -7.58 1.79
N GLY A 26 -2.48 -7.78 1.72
CA GLY A 26 -1.84 -9.02 1.27
C GLY A 26 -1.45 -8.99 -0.21
N LEU A 27 -1.82 -7.93 -0.94
CA LEU A 27 -1.45 -7.75 -2.34
C LEU A 27 0.07 -7.59 -2.46
N LYS A 28 0.68 -8.41 -3.31
CA LYS A 28 2.09 -8.26 -3.68
C LYS A 28 2.18 -7.16 -4.74
N HIS A 29 2.64 -6.00 -4.32
CA HIS A 29 2.94 -4.89 -5.22
C HIS A 29 4.15 -5.24 -6.11
N ASN A 30 5.10 -5.99 -5.56
CA ASN A 30 6.35 -6.30 -6.22
C ASN A 30 6.47 -7.83 -6.43
N SER A 31 6.53 -8.25 -7.69
CA SER A 31 6.82 -9.65 -8.06
C SER A 31 8.32 -9.92 -8.19
N PHE A 32 9.14 -8.86 -8.22
CA PHE A 32 10.59 -8.95 -8.35
C PHE A 32 11.28 -8.86 -6.99
N TYR A 33 12.36 -9.64 -6.83
CA TYR A 33 13.18 -9.67 -5.60
C TYR A 33 13.89 -8.33 -5.35
N GLU A 34 14.08 -7.53 -6.40
CA GLU A 34 14.69 -6.19 -6.32
C GLU A 34 13.62 -5.11 -6.46
N LEU A 35 13.43 -4.32 -5.40
CA LEU A 35 12.70 -3.06 -5.44
C LEU A 35 13.39 -2.11 -6.41
N ASN A 36 12.79 -1.92 -7.58
CA ASN A 36 13.32 -1.00 -8.56
C ASN A 36 13.05 0.45 -8.08
N ARG A 37 13.98 1.38 -8.30
CA ARG A 37 13.81 2.79 -7.84
C ARG A 37 12.55 3.45 -8.40
N GLN A 38 12.05 2.97 -9.54
CA GLN A 38 10.80 3.42 -10.13
C GLN A 38 9.56 2.98 -9.33
N ASP A 39 9.59 1.78 -8.73
CA ASP A 39 8.53 1.30 -7.85
C ASP A 39 8.45 2.12 -6.57
N LEU A 40 9.61 2.41 -5.95
CA LEU A 40 9.69 3.30 -4.79
C LEU A 40 9.16 4.70 -5.08
N ARG A 41 9.34 5.22 -6.30
CA ARG A 41 8.75 6.50 -6.72
C ARG A 41 7.23 6.47 -6.84
N ASN A 42 6.63 5.30 -7.05
CA ASN A 42 5.18 5.13 -7.08
C ASN A 42 4.58 5.00 -5.67
N ILE A 43 5.41 4.86 -4.63
CA ILE A 43 4.97 4.86 -3.25
C ILE A 43 4.84 6.31 -2.79
N VAL A 44 3.62 6.71 -2.47
CA VAL A 44 3.28 8.05 -1.99
C VAL A 44 2.73 7.97 -0.58
N PHE A 45 3.09 8.92 0.28
CA PHE A 45 2.54 9.00 1.63
C PHE A 45 1.20 9.72 1.58
N LYS A 46 0.13 8.97 1.86
CA LYS A 46 -1.25 9.49 1.86
C LYS A 46 -1.91 9.25 3.21
N GLN A 47 -2.99 9.98 3.47
CA GLN A 47 -3.82 9.74 4.66
C GLN A 47 -4.73 8.54 4.44
N LEU A 48 -5.25 7.94 5.52
CA LEU A 48 -6.19 6.82 5.42
C LEU A 48 -7.40 7.14 4.52
N ASP A 49 -7.89 8.37 4.59
CA ASP A 49 -9.05 8.82 3.82
C ASP A 49 -8.87 8.66 2.30
N GLU A 50 -7.62 8.75 1.81
CA GLU A 50 -7.31 8.56 0.39
C GLU A 50 -7.06 7.09 -0.01
N VAL A 51 -7.07 6.16 0.96
CA VAL A 51 -6.87 4.73 0.70
C VAL A 51 -8.18 4.12 0.26
N THR A 52 -8.28 3.76 -1.03
CA THR A 52 -9.49 3.13 -1.57
C THR A 52 -9.57 1.63 -1.32
N CYS A 53 -8.51 1.00 -0.78
CA CYS A 53 -8.53 -0.42 -0.44
C CYS A 53 -9.18 -0.66 0.94
N GLU A 54 -10.43 -1.15 0.95
CA GLU A 54 -11.18 -1.50 2.16
C GLU A 54 -10.44 -2.49 3.08
N THR A 55 -9.72 -3.46 2.51
CA THR A 55 -8.94 -4.42 3.30
C THR A 55 -7.75 -3.77 4.01
N CYS A 56 -7.14 -2.75 3.38
CA CYS A 56 -6.05 -1.99 4.01
C CYS A 56 -6.60 -1.15 5.17
N LEU A 57 -7.72 -0.45 4.95
CA LEU A 57 -8.40 0.36 5.98
C LEU A 57 -8.72 -0.47 7.22
N LYS A 58 -9.45 -1.58 7.05
CA LYS A 58 -9.84 -2.48 8.15
C LYS A 58 -8.66 -3.03 8.95
N LYS A 59 -7.52 -3.27 8.29
CA LYS A 59 -6.32 -3.77 8.97
C LYS A 59 -5.59 -2.68 9.76
N VAL A 60 -5.56 -1.44 9.26
CA VAL A 60 -4.97 -0.33 10.03
C VAL A 60 -5.80 -0.05 11.28
N GLU A 61 -7.13 -0.05 11.15
CA GLU A 61 -8.03 0.12 12.30
C GLU A 61 -7.77 -0.93 13.38
N LYS A 62 -7.62 -2.21 12.98
CA LYS A 62 -7.26 -3.30 13.89
C LYS A 62 -5.88 -3.21 14.55
N MET A 63 -4.97 -2.37 14.05
CA MET A 63 -3.64 -2.18 14.66
C MET A 63 -3.63 -1.06 15.71
N GLN A 64 -4.74 -0.34 15.90
CA GLN A 64 -4.88 0.73 16.89
C GLN A 64 -5.64 0.32 18.16
N GLU A 65 -6.15 -0.91 18.22
CA GLU A 65 -6.78 -1.53 19.41
C GLU A 65 -5.77 -2.28 20.28
#